data_AF-A0A3E0PZC1-F1
#
_entry.id   AF-A0A3E0PZC1-F1
#
_cell.length_a   1.000
_cell.length_b   1.000
_cell.length_c   1.000
_cell.angle_alpha   90.00
_cell.angle_beta   90.00
_cell.angle_gamma   90.00
#
_symmetry.space_group_name_H-M   'P 1'
#
loop_
_entity.id
_entity.type
_entity.pdbx_description
1 polymer ?
#
loop_
_entity_poly.entity_id
_entity_poly.type
_entity_poly.pdbx_seq_one_letter_code
_entity_poly.pdbx_strand_id
1 'polypeptide(L)'
;MAMKNTFLDLLDSPSTTLSLRDLFREIGSLRLGRTLVGTGSPARDLIVGVGGAHRPALACKVPRMPTLQKIRYSDCDPQGIVFNGNYARYWDDAATDWLEELGLGGPEVGGNGVEVVTARLEIDFKSAARLGDTLQTTIRVERFGTASMDIDVETTLAGSDQVVATGKLVWVFVDPEHFRPVPVPEHIKDRLQNATSSK
;
A
#
# COMPACT_ATOMS: atom_id res chain seq x y z
N MET A 1 -15.70 12.67 45.38
CA MET A 1 -16.74 13.64 45.00
C MET A 1 -16.64 13.81 43.49
N ALA A 2 -17.69 13.43 42.77
CA ALA A 2 -17.63 12.85 41.43
C ALA A 2 -17.34 13.86 40.30
N MET A 3 -16.49 13.40 39.37
CA MET A 3 -16.22 13.96 38.06
C MET A 3 -17.48 13.77 37.19
N LYS A 4 -18.16 14.86 36.82
CA LYS A 4 -19.35 14.80 35.95
C LYS A 4 -18.93 14.66 34.49
N ASN A 5 -19.53 13.68 33.82
CA ASN A 5 -19.35 13.33 32.41
C ASN A 5 -19.84 14.44 31.48
N THR A 6 -18.92 15.09 30.77
CA THR A 6 -19.17 16.14 29.76
C THR A 6 -19.82 15.62 28.45
N PHE A 7 -20.31 14.38 28.42
CA PHE A 7 -20.90 13.78 27.22
C PHE A 7 -22.43 13.90 27.15
N LEU A 8 -23.09 14.25 28.27
CA LEU A 8 -24.55 14.34 28.35
C LEU A 8 -25.10 15.77 28.19
N ASP A 9 -24.28 16.81 28.36
CA ASP A 9 -24.71 18.21 28.20
C ASP A 9 -24.81 18.66 26.73
N LEU A 10 -24.34 17.85 25.77
CA LEU A 10 -24.40 18.16 24.34
C LEU A 10 -25.70 17.70 23.65
N LEU A 11 -26.54 16.93 24.34
CA LEU A 11 -27.76 16.33 23.78
C LEU A 11 -29.03 17.16 24.02
N ASP A 12 -28.94 18.29 24.73
CA ASP A 12 -30.11 19.10 25.14
C ASP A 12 -30.21 20.48 24.46
N SER A 13 -29.52 20.71 23.34
CA SER A 13 -29.67 21.97 22.57
C SER A 13 -30.75 21.83 21.47
N PRO A 14 -31.85 22.62 21.52
CA PRO A 14 -32.96 22.49 20.59
C PRO A 14 -32.76 23.38 19.34
N SER A 15 -31.88 22.96 18.42
CA SER A 15 -31.90 23.32 16.99
C SER A 15 -30.73 22.58 16.35
N THR A 16 -30.91 21.43 15.69
CA THR A 16 -31.26 21.35 14.27
C THR A 16 -31.37 19.85 13.95
N THR A 17 -32.56 19.26 14.08
CA THR A 17 -32.75 17.84 13.75
C THR A 17 -33.00 17.73 12.24
N LEU A 18 -31.93 17.55 11.47
CA LEU A 18 -32.06 16.99 10.12
C LEU A 18 -32.49 15.53 10.27
N SER A 19 -33.69 15.19 9.78
CA SER A 19 -34.18 13.83 9.91
C SER A 19 -33.40 12.91 8.96
N LEU A 20 -33.17 11.65 9.36
CA LEU A 20 -32.53 10.65 8.50
C LEU A 20 -33.27 10.49 7.16
N ARG A 21 -34.56 10.81 7.09
CA ARG A 21 -35.33 10.79 5.84
C ARG A 21 -34.94 11.91 4.87
N ASP A 22 -34.40 13.02 5.37
CA ASP A 22 -33.96 14.16 4.55
C ASP A 22 -32.57 13.91 3.94
N LEU A 23 -31.67 13.27 4.70
CA LEU A 23 -30.35 12.82 4.20
C LEU A 23 -30.48 11.75 3.09
N PHE A 24 -31.47 10.84 3.21
CA PHE A 24 -31.71 9.81 2.19
C PHE A 24 -32.38 10.33 0.91
N ARG A 25 -33.06 11.49 0.96
CA ARG A 25 -33.69 12.11 -0.21
C ARG A 25 -32.67 12.83 -1.10
N GLU A 26 -31.55 13.29 -0.51
CA GLU A 26 -30.48 14.01 -1.20
C GLU A 26 -29.52 13.05 -1.96
N ILE A 27 -29.33 11.83 -1.46
CA ILE A 27 -28.52 10.78 -2.10
C ILE A 27 -29.26 10.09 -3.27
N GLY A 28 -30.60 10.19 -3.33
CA GLY A 28 -31.46 9.42 -4.23
C GLY A 28 -31.67 9.94 -5.66
N SER A 29 -30.94 10.96 -6.13
CA SER A 29 -31.21 11.60 -7.45
C SER A 29 -30.23 11.29 -8.59
N LEU A 30 -29.25 10.39 -8.40
CA LEU A 30 -28.38 9.96 -9.50
C LEU A 30 -29.08 8.89 -10.36
N ARG A 31 -29.55 9.34 -11.51
CA ARG A 31 -30.22 8.56 -12.57
C ARG A 31 -29.43 7.29 -12.92
N LEU A 32 -30.00 6.14 -12.63
CA LEU A 32 -29.62 4.85 -13.23
C LEU A 32 -29.98 4.85 -14.73
N GLY A 33 -28.96 4.94 -15.57
CA GLY A 33 -29.06 4.56 -16.98
C GLY A 33 -29.27 3.05 -17.08
N ARG A 34 -30.46 2.64 -17.50
CA ARG A 34 -30.78 1.27 -17.91
C ARG A 34 -29.95 0.91 -19.14
N THR A 35 -29.14 -0.15 -19.03
CA THR A 35 -28.79 -0.99 -20.17
C THR A 35 -29.02 -2.45 -19.80
N LEU A 36 -29.63 -3.16 -20.74
CA LEU A 36 -30.31 -4.43 -20.61
C LEU A 36 -29.37 -5.61 -20.31
N VAL A 37 -29.94 -6.60 -19.64
CA VAL A 37 -29.39 -7.93 -19.33
C VAL A 37 -29.01 -8.67 -20.61
N GLY A 38 -27.74 -9.05 -20.71
CA GLY A 38 -27.25 -10.09 -21.61
C GLY A 38 -26.64 -11.22 -20.77
N THR A 39 -27.30 -12.37 -20.77
CA THR A 39 -26.87 -13.60 -20.10
C THR A 39 -25.61 -14.17 -20.75
N GLY A 40 -24.54 -14.37 -19.98
CA GLY A 40 -23.36 -15.10 -20.41
C GLY A 40 -22.16 -14.94 -19.47
N SER A 41 -21.90 -15.95 -18.64
CA SER A 41 -20.57 -16.19 -18.04
C SER A 41 -19.62 -16.57 -19.19
N PRO A 42 -18.47 -15.90 -19.39
CA PRO A 42 -17.23 -16.32 -18.72
C PRO A 42 -16.24 -15.15 -18.46
N ALA A 43 -15.83 -14.91 -17.21
CA ALA A 43 -14.71 -14.02 -16.90
C ALA A 43 -13.56 -14.83 -16.28
N ARG A 44 -13.04 -15.78 -17.08
CA ARG A 44 -11.63 -16.17 -17.06
C ARG A 44 -11.04 -15.50 -18.29
N ASP A 45 -9.84 -14.95 -18.15
CA ASP A 45 -9.09 -14.23 -19.20
C ASP A 45 -9.34 -12.72 -19.28
N LEU A 46 -8.89 -11.98 -18.26
CA LEU A 46 -8.39 -10.62 -18.50
C LEU A 46 -7.40 -10.18 -17.41
N ILE A 47 -6.18 -10.70 -17.48
CA ILE A 47 -4.99 -9.99 -16.98
C ILE A 47 -3.99 -9.96 -18.14
N VAL A 48 -4.14 -8.99 -19.03
CA VAL A 48 -3.08 -8.66 -19.99
C VAL A 48 -2.17 -7.66 -19.29
N GLY A 49 -1.14 -8.19 -18.64
CA GLY A 49 -0.04 -7.38 -18.11
C GLY A 49 0.67 -6.65 -19.25
N VAL A 50 0.79 -5.33 -19.12
CA VAL A 50 1.61 -4.53 -20.04
C VAL A 50 3.06 -4.77 -19.66
N GLY A 51 3.68 -5.76 -20.30
CA GLY A 51 5.08 -6.09 -20.16
C GLY A 51 5.98 -4.98 -20.71
N GLY A 52 6.51 -4.14 -19.82
CA GLY A 52 7.67 -3.31 -20.10
C GLY A 52 8.93 -4.19 -20.18
N ALA A 53 9.80 -3.90 -21.15
CA ALA A 53 11.04 -4.65 -21.38
C ALA A 53 11.92 -4.71 -20.12
N HIS A 54 12.18 -5.94 -19.64
CA HIS A 54 13.08 -6.22 -18.52
C HIS A 54 14.52 -5.84 -18.89
N ARG A 55 15.01 -4.73 -18.36
CA ARG A 55 16.45 -4.39 -18.32
C ARG A 55 17.02 -4.90 -16.98
N PRO A 56 18.33 -5.17 -16.87
CA PRO A 56 18.88 -5.80 -15.68
C PRO A 56 18.64 -4.90 -14.46
N ALA A 57 17.93 -5.46 -13.47
CA ALA A 57 17.70 -4.83 -12.19
C ALA A 57 19.05 -4.53 -11.51
N LEU A 58 19.15 -3.40 -10.83
CA LEU A 58 20.17 -3.19 -9.81
C LEU A 58 20.05 -4.34 -8.80
N ALA A 59 21.17 -4.98 -8.49
CA ALA A 59 21.22 -6.04 -7.48
C ALA A 59 21.16 -5.42 -6.07
N CYS A 60 20.11 -4.66 -5.77
CA CYS A 60 19.79 -4.25 -4.41
C CYS A 60 19.34 -5.50 -3.64
N LYS A 61 19.86 -5.73 -2.43
CA LYS A 61 19.47 -6.89 -1.63
C LYS A 61 18.16 -6.63 -0.90
N VAL A 62 17.40 -7.71 -0.78
CA VAL A 62 16.20 -7.83 0.07
C VAL A 62 16.52 -7.36 1.50
N PRO A 63 15.57 -6.71 2.20
CA PRO A 63 15.68 -6.39 3.62
C PRO A 63 16.33 -7.53 4.43
N ARG A 64 17.13 -7.18 5.44
CA ARG A 64 17.86 -8.18 6.23
C ARG A 64 16.87 -9.09 6.97
N MET A 65 15.71 -8.56 7.33
CA MET A 65 14.55 -9.33 7.74
C MET A 65 13.35 -8.97 6.85
N PRO A 66 12.68 -9.94 6.21
CA PRO A 66 11.45 -9.64 5.50
C PRO A 66 10.38 -9.20 6.52
N THR A 67 9.54 -8.25 6.12
CA THR A 67 8.45 -7.77 6.98
C THR A 67 7.39 -8.85 7.09
N LEU A 68 7.09 -9.24 8.34
CA LEU A 68 6.10 -10.26 8.65
C LEU A 68 4.78 -9.62 9.07
N GLN A 69 3.72 -9.92 8.33
CA GLN A 69 2.37 -9.44 8.62
C GLN A 69 1.45 -10.60 8.96
N LYS A 70 1.03 -10.69 10.23
CA LYS A 70 0.02 -11.68 10.65
C LYS A 70 -1.38 -11.17 10.31
N ILE A 71 -2.12 -11.95 9.53
CA ILE A 71 -3.47 -11.62 9.08
C ILE A 71 -4.45 -11.68 10.25
N ARG A 72 -5.18 -10.57 10.43
CA ARG A 72 -6.18 -10.38 11.47
C ARG A 72 -7.58 -10.42 10.89
N TYR A 73 -8.58 -10.48 11.77
CA TYR A 73 -9.98 -10.47 11.35
C TYR A 73 -10.34 -9.23 10.52
N SER A 74 -9.78 -8.07 10.87
CA SER A 74 -9.96 -6.81 10.14
C SER A 74 -9.33 -6.78 8.75
N ASP A 75 -8.42 -7.70 8.46
CA ASP A 75 -7.76 -7.76 7.15
C ASP A 75 -8.60 -8.52 6.12
N CYS A 76 -9.57 -9.33 6.57
CA CYS A 76 -10.39 -10.16 5.70
C CYS A 76 -11.72 -9.49 5.35
N ASP A 77 -12.20 -9.75 4.13
CA ASP A 77 -13.51 -9.30 3.66
C ASP A 77 -14.55 -10.45 3.70
N PRO A 78 -15.83 -10.20 3.34
CA PRO A 78 -16.86 -11.23 3.32
C PRO A 78 -16.60 -12.43 2.38
N GLN A 79 -15.59 -12.37 1.49
CA GLN A 79 -15.17 -13.48 0.65
C GLN A 79 -14.28 -14.48 1.42
N GLY A 80 -13.94 -14.18 2.68
CA GLY A 80 -13.19 -15.08 3.57
C GLY A 80 -11.69 -15.10 3.29
N ILE A 81 -11.19 -14.11 2.56
CA ILE A 81 -9.77 -13.92 2.23
C ILE A 81 -9.36 -12.48 2.56
N VAL A 82 -8.07 -12.21 2.53
CA VAL A 82 -7.55 -10.85 2.73
C VAL A 82 -8.08 -9.91 1.65
N PHE A 83 -8.61 -8.78 2.07
CA PHE A 83 -9.09 -7.73 1.18
C PHE A 83 -7.96 -7.20 0.29
N ASN A 84 -8.20 -7.12 -1.02
CA ASN A 84 -7.18 -6.74 -1.99
C ASN A 84 -6.52 -5.37 -1.71
N GLY A 85 -7.26 -4.40 -1.18
CA GLY A 85 -6.76 -3.06 -0.87
C GLY A 85 -5.75 -3.04 0.28
N ASN A 86 -5.75 -4.06 1.15
CA ASN A 86 -4.81 -4.11 2.27
C ASN A 86 -3.37 -4.39 1.84
N TYR A 87 -3.16 -4.98 0.65
CA TYR A 87 -1.81 -5.28 0.15
C TYR A 87 -0.98 -4.02 -0.11
N ALA A 88 -1.61 -2.92 -0.52
CA ALA A 88 -0.93 -1.64 -0.66
C ALA A 88 -0.29 -1.20 0.66
N ARG A 89 -1.04 -1.32 1.76
CA ARG A 89 -0.56 -1.00 3.11
C ARG A 89 0.58 -1.94 3.53
N TYR A 90 0.42 -3.25 3.33
CA TYR A 90 1.48 -4.20 3.71
C TYR A 90 2.81 -3.95 2.98
N TRP A 91 2.75 -3.50 1.73
CA TRP A 91 3.94 -3.19 0.95
C TRP A 91 4.57 -1.86 1.37
N ASP A 92 3.75 -0.87 1.75
CA ASP A 92 4.22 0.40 2.31
C ASP A 92 4.90 0.20 3.68
N ASP A 93 4.30 -0.62 4.55
CA ASP A 93 4.88 -1.04 5.83
C ASP A 93 6.24 -1.74 5.60
N ALA A 94 6.30 -2.69 4.65
CA ALA A 94 7.54 -3.41 4.33
C ALA A 94 8.63 -2.50 3.76
N ALA A 95 8.25 -1.49 2.98
CA ALA A 95 9.19 -0.52 2.45
C ALA A 95 9.66 0.49 3.49
N THR A 96 8.81 0.84 4.45
CA THR A 96 9.17 1.66 5.59
C THR A 96 10.15 0.94 6.51
N ASP A 97 9.86 -0.31 6.90
CA ASP A 97 10.75 -1.15 7.71
C ASP A 97 12.14 -1.25 7.06
N TRP A 98 12.18 -1.45 5.74
CA TRP A 98 13.43 -1.53 5.00
C TRP A 98 14.24 -0.22 5.03
N LEU A 99 13.58 0.93 4.86
CA LEU A 99 14.24 2.22 4.98
C LEU A 99 14.77 2.43 6.41
N GLU A 100 14.02 2.03 7.43
CA GLU A 100 14.47 2.07 8.83
C GLU A 100 15.73 1.23 9.05
N GLU A 101 15.78 0.00 8.52
CA GLU A 101 16.98 -0.86 8.60
C GLU A 101 18.22 -0.21 7.98
N LEU A 102 18.03 0.61 6.93
CA LEU A 102 19.11 1.33 6.26
C LEU A 102 19.47 2.66 6.93
N GLY A 103 18.83 3.01 8.06
CA GLY A 103 18.99 4.29 8.72
C GLY A 103 18.44 5.46 7.90
N LEU A 104 17.45 5.19 7.05
CA LEU A 104 16.71 6.13 6.21
C LEU A 104 15.26 6.32 6.69
N GLY A 105 14.93 5.83 7.89
CA GLY A 105 13.61 5.98 8.51
C GLY A 105 13.32 7.41 9.01
N GLY A 106 12.05 7.79 9.05
CA GLY A 106 11.58 9.09 9.54
C GLY A 106 10.53 9.75 8.63
N PRO A 107 9.84 10.82 9.08
CA PRO A 107 8.81 11.52 8.28
C PRO A 107 9.35 12.12 6.97
N GLU A 108 10.62 12.50 6.99
CA GLU A 108 11.45 12.75 5.81
C GLU A 108 12.54 11.70 5.83
N VAL A 109 12.90 11.10 4.70
CA VAL A 109 13.71 9.86 4.52
C VAL A 109 15.06 9.84 5.28
N GLY A 110 15.04 9.94 6.61
CA GLY A 110 16.16 10.14 7.53
C GLY A 110 16.53 11.59 7.88
N GLY A 111 15.64 12.59 7.78
CA GLY A 111 15.96 14.01 8.07
C GLY A 111 16.79 14.69 6.98
N ASN A 112 16.59 14.24 5.73
CA ASN A 112 17.39 14.61 4.57
C ASN A 112 16.70 15.66 3.66
N GLY A 113 15.60 16.27 4.11
CA GLY A 113 14.89 17.30 3.36
C GLY A 113 14.16 16.79 2.11
N VAL A 114 13.84 15.50 2.06
CA VAL A 114 13.07 14.88 0.96
C VAL A 114 12.02 13.91 1.50
N GLU A 115 10.90 13.84 0.80
CA GLU A 115 9.79 12.93 1.05
C GLU A 115 9.64 11.97 -0.14
N VAL A 116 9.03 10.80 0.08
CA VAL A 116 8.70 9.85 -0.98
C VAL A 116 7.19 9.71 -1.10
N VAL A 117 6.69 9.73 -2.33
CA VAL A 117 5.27 9.49 -2.63
C VAL A 117 5.13 8.34 -3.61
N THR A 118 4.11 7.52 -3.41
CA THR A 118 3.75 6.44 -4.33
C THR A 118 3.08 7.01 -5.58
N ALA A 119 3.78 6.95 -6.71
CA ALA A 119 3.28 7.40 -8.01
C ALA A 119 2.58 6.28 -8.80
N ARG A 120 2.96 5.02 -8.57
CA ARG A 120 2.35 3.84 -9.19
C ARG A 120 2.43 2.64 -8.27
N LEU A 121 1.36 1.86 -8.25
CA LEU A 121 1.27 0.58 -7.57
C LEU A 121 0.59 -0.41 -8.49
N GLU A 122 1.22 -1.56 -8.70
CA GLU A 122 0.67 -2.69 -9.47
C GLU A 122 0.76 -3.94 -8.63
N ILE A 123 -0.35 -4.67 -8.53
CA ILE A 123 -0.43 -5.90 -7.74
C ILE A 123 -1.06 -6.99 -8.59
N ASP A 124 -0.30 -8.08 -8.76
CA ASP A 124 -0.81 -9.34 -9.24
C ASP A 124 -1.08 -10.28 -8.05
N PHE A 125 -2.33 -10.70 -7.91
CA PHE A 125 -2.72 -11.70 -6.91
C PHE A 125 -2.52 -13.11 -7.48
N LYS A 126 -1.69 -13.92 -6.83
CA LYS A 126 -1.34 -15.30 -7.27
C LYS A 126 -2.04 -16.36 -6.45
N SER A 127 -2.19 -16.15 -5.15
CA SER A 127 -2.99 -17.00 -4.27
C SER A 127 -3.62 -16.19 -3.14
N ALA A 128 -4.67 -16.72 -2.51
CA ALA A 128 -5.38 -16.03 -1.46
C ALA A 128 -4.77 -16.33 -0.08
N ALA A 129 -4.54 -15.27 0.70
CA ALA A 129 -4.24 -15.36 2.13
C ALA A 129 -5.52 -15.33 2.97
N ARG A 130 -5.47 -15.94 4.15
CA ARG A 130 -6.62 -16.12 5.05
C ARG A 130 -6.29 -15.74 6.48
N LEU A 131 -7.34 -15.65 7.31
CA LEU A 131 -7.22 -15.40 8.74
C LEU A 131 -6.25 -16.40 9.39
N GLY A 132 -5.27 -15.88 10.12
CA GLY A 132 -4.27 -16.69 10.82
C GLY A 132 -2.98 -16.92 10.05
N ASP A 133 -2.98 -16.70 8.72
CA ASP A 133 -1.76 -16.73 7.92
C ASP A 133 -0.78 -15.64 8.38
N THR A 134 0.50 -15.89 8.16
CA THR A 134 1.53 -14.86 8.27
C THR A 134 2.10 -14.63 6.88
N LEU A 135 1.98 -13.41 6.39
CA LEU A 135 2.60 -12.98 5.14
C LEU A 135 4.04 -12.59 5.41
N GLN A 136 4.90 -12.89 4.45
CA GLN A 136 6.30 -12.46 4.41
C GLN A 136 6.49 -11.63 3.14
N THR A 137 6.75 -10.33 3.31
CA THR A 137 6.95 -9.41 2.18
C THR A 137 8.43 -9.09 2.01
N THR A 138 8.87 -9.22 0.76
CA THR A 138 10.22 -8.97 0.29
C THR A 138 10.15 -7.84 -0.73
N ILE A 139 11.03 -6.85 -0.59
CA ILE A 139 11.14 -5.75 -1.55
C ILE A 139 12.55 -5.64 -2.11
N ARG A 140 12.65 -5.11 -3.32
CA ARG A 140 13.92 -4.89 -4.01
C ARG A 140 13.84 -3.69 -4.93
N VAL A 141 14.81 -2.77 -4.85
CA VAL A 141 14.93 -1.71 -5.86
C VAL A 141 15.41 -2.30 -7.19
N GLU A 142 14.61 -2.13 -8.23
CA GLU A 142 14.93 -2.53 -9.59
C GLU A 142 15.84 -1.48 -10.26
N ARG A 143 15.48 -0.20 -10.16
CA ARG A 143 16.24 0.90 -10.78
C ARG A 143 15.94 2.24 -10.14
N PHE A 144 16.88 3.17 -10.32
CA PHE A 144 16.67 4.60 -10.08
C PHE A 144 16.41 5.32 -11.40
N GLY A 145 15.38 6.17 -11.40
CA GLY A 145 15.21 7.24 -12.37
C GLY A 145 15.89 8.53 -11.89
N THR A 146 15.56 9.66 -12.53
CA THR A 146 16.07 10.97 -12.11
C THR A 146 15.53 11.35 -10.73
N ALA A 147 14.22 11.26 -10.55
CA ALA A 147 13.49 11.64 -9.34
C ALA A 147 12.64 10.49 -8.77
N SER A 148 12.88 9.26 -9.23
CA SER A 148 12.06 8.10 -8.86
C SER A 148 12.89 6.85 -8.61
N MET A 149 12.30 5.86 -7.97
CA MET A 149 12.80 4.49 -7.96
C MET A 149 11.66 3.52 -8.29
N ASP A 150 12.01 2.47 -9.03
CA ASP A 150 11.12 1.34 -9.27
C ASP A 150 11.51 0.22 -8.32
N ILE A 151 10.51 -0.37 -7.65
CA ILE A 151 10.65 -1.37 -6.61
C ILE A 151 9.82 -2.59 -7.01
N ASP A 152 10.45 -3.76 -7.04
CA ASP A 152 9.76 -5.04 -7.11
C ASP A 152 9.35 -5.47 -5.70
N VAL A 153 8.13 -5.98 -5.58
CA VAL A 153 7.60 -6.52 -4.32
C VAL A 153 7.08 -7.93 -4.53
N GLU A 154 7.41 -8.82 -3.61
CA GLU A 154 6.89 -10.18 -3.53
C GLU A 154 6.39 -10.47 -2.12
N THR A 155 5.20 -11.04 -2.02
CA THR A 155 4.63 -11.50 -0.75
C THR A 155 4.37 -13.00 -0.83
N THR A 156 4.94 -13.75 0.11
CA THR A 156 4.73 -15.20 0.29
C THR A 156 4.03 -15.52 1.60
N LEU A 157 3.58 -16.76 1.78
CA LEU A 157 3.27 -17.28 3.10
C LEU A 157 4.57 -17.56 3.86
N ALA A 158 4.67 -17.07 5.09
CA ALA A 158 5.86 -17.25 5.92
C ALA A 158 6.18 -18.75 6.11
N GLY A 159 7.43 -19.13 5.86
CA GLY A 159 7.89 -20.52 5.92
C GLY A 159 7.48 -21.39 4.71
N SER A 160 7.02 -20.78 3.62
CA SER A 160 6.62 -21.46 2.39
C SER A 160 7.07 -20.69 1.14
N ASP A 161 7.20 -21.39 0.02
CA ASP A 161 7.42 -20.79 -1.31
C ASP A 161 6.09 -20.40 -2.00
N GLN A 162 4.96 -20.50 -1.30
CA GLN A 162 3.67 -20.12 -1.85
C GLN A 162 3.58 -18.60 -2.01
N VAL A 163 3.68 -18.14 -3.26
CA VAL A 163 3.49 -16.74 -3.63
C VAL A 163 2.01 -16.35 -3.50
N VAL A 164 1.77 -15.29 -2.73
CA VAL A 164 0.45 -14.70 -2.49
C VAL A 164 0.22 -13.55 -3.47
N ALA A 165 1.17 -12.62 -3.55
CA ALA A 165 1.11 -11.47 -4.44
C ALA A 165 2.50 -11.08 -4.94
N THR A 166 2.55 -10.50 -6.13
CA THR A 166 3.77 -9.90 -6.70
C THR A 166 3.43 -8.57 -7.32
N GLY A 167 4.38 -7.66 -7.47
CA GLY A 167 4.11 -6.47 -8.24
C GLY A 167 5.20 -5.42 -8.19
N LYS A 168 4.82 -4.20 -8.57
CA LYS A 168 5.71 -3.07 -8.74
C LYS A 168 5.19 -1.85 -7.99
N LEU A 169 6.11 -1.15 -7.35
CA LEU A 169 5.89 0.13 -6.69
C LEU A 169 6.84 1.15 -7.31
N VAL A 170 6.33 2.33 -7.67
CA VAL A 170 7.15 3.45 -8.11
C VAL A 170 7.04 4.56 -7.09
N TRP A 171 8.17 4.85 -6.44
CA TRP A 171 8.30 5.99 -5.55
C TRP A 171 8.93 7.16 -6.27
N VAL A 172 8.38 8.34 -6.05
CA VAL A 172 8.93 9.61 -6.52
C VAL A 172 9.39 10.41 -5.31
N PHE A 173 10.61 10.92 -5.39
CA PHE A 173 11.17 11.81 -4.39
C PHE A 173 10.64 13.21 -4.63
N VAL A 174 10.15 13.85 -3.59
CA VAL A 174 9.58 15.20 -3.65
C VAL A 174 10.15 16.10 -2.55
N ASP A 175 10.10 17.41 -2.79
CA ASP A 175 10.31 18.37 -1.72
C ASP A 175 9.09 18.37 -0.77
N PRO A 176 9.28 18.34 0.56
CA PRO A 176 8.17 18.21 1.51
C PRO A 176 7.30 19.48 1.61
N GLU A 177 7.76 20.62 1.13
CA GLU A 177 7.02 21.89 1.22
C GLU A 177 6.03 22.08 0.05
N HIS A 178 6.44 21.72 -1.17
CA HIS A 178 5.70 21.97 -2.41
C HIS A 178 5.33 20.70 -3.18
N PHE A 179 5.76 19.52 -2.72
CA PHE A 179 5.52 18.21 -3.35
C PHE A 179 5.97 18.14 -4.82
N ARG A 180 7.04 18.87 -5.18
CA ARG A 180 7.60 18.82 -6.53
C ARG A 180 8.69 17.75 -6.61
N PRO A 181 8.77 17.02 -7.74
CA PRO A 181 9.82 16.02 -7.91
C PRO A 181 11.23 16.60 -7.75
N VAL A 182 12.05 15.95 -6.93
CA VAL A 182 13.46 16.28 -6.74
C VAL A 182 14.34 15.10 -7.14
N PRO A 183 15.57 15.35 -7.62
CA PRO A 183 16.49 14.26 -7.92
C PRO A 183 16.69 13.35 -6.72
N VAL A 184 16.77 12.04 -6.95
CA VAL A 184 17.06 11.07 -5.89
C VAL A 184 18.42 11.42 -5.26
N PRO A 185 18.50 11.73 -3.95
CA PRO A 185 19.75 12.10 -3.31
C PRO A 185 20.79 10.99 -3.42
N GLU A 186 22.05 11.36 -3.69
CA GLU A 186 23.09 10.38 -3.98
C GLU A 186 23.38 9.47 -2.77
N HIS A 187 23.36 10.02 -1.55
CA HIS A 187 23.56 9.23 -0.34
C HIS A 187 22.46 8.19 -0.10
N ILE A 188 21.24 8.44 -0.57
CA ILE A 188 20.13 7.48 -0.53
C ILE A 188 20.40 6.37 -1.54
N LYS A 189 20.78 6.71 -2.79
CA LYS A 189 21.18 5.70 -3.77
C LYS A 189 22.31 4.84 -3.25
N ASP A 190 23.35 5.45 -2.68
CA ASP A 190 24.50 4.75 -2.12
C ASP A 190 24.09 3.76 -1.03
N ARG A 191 23.24 4.16 -0.07
CA ARG A 191 22.77 3.25 0.98
C ARG A 191 21.95 2.10 0.42
N LEU A 192 21.03 2.38 -0.49
CA LEU A 192 20.18 1.36 -1.11
C LEU A 192 21.00 0.40 -1.99
N GLN A 193 22.04 0.88 -2.68
CA GLN A 193 22.94 0.06 -3.48
C GLN A 193 23.92 -0.77 -2.61
N ASN A 194 24.46 -0.15 -1.56
CA ASN A 194 25.47 -0.75 -0.66
C ASN A 194 24.87 -1.65 0.44
N ALA A 195 23.54 -1.75 0.54
CA ALA A 195 22.85 -2.79 1.33
C ALA A 195 23.20 -4.23 0.89
N THR A 196 24.09 -4.40 -0.09
CA THR A 196 24.61 -5.65 -0.63
C THR A 196 25.52 -6.41 0.34
N SER A 197 24.96 -7.14 1.33
CA SER A 197 25.58 -8.09 2.30
C SER A 197 27.03 -7.80 2.73
N SER A 198 27.20 -7.40 3.98
CA SER A 198 28.27 -8.02 4.76
C SER A 198 27.90 -9.48 5.00
N LYS A 199 28.85 -10.35 4.65
CA LYS A 199 28.90 -11.78 4.99
C LYS A 199 28.67 -12.02 6.48
#